data_AF-A0A640QIE7-F1
#
_entry.id   AF-A0A640QIE7-F1
#
_cell.length_a   1.000
_cell.length_b   1.000
_cell.length_c   1.000
_cell.angle_alpha   90.00
_cell.angle_beta   90.00
_cell.angle_gamma   90.00
#
_symmetry.space_group_name_H-M   'P 1'
#
loop_
_entity.id
_entity.type
_entity.pdbx_description
1 polymer ?
#
loop_
_entity_poly.entity_id
_entity_poly.type
_entity_poly.pdbx_seq_one_letter_code
_entity_poly.pdbx_strand_id
1 'polypeptide(L)'
;MLNLNTRMPTGNDVTQRIDEQPAFSADLLGLALQSANIMAAWKRVRANKEAAGIDGMSIDDFPAWAKEGNWKRIMTVLRSGQYQP
;
A
#
# COMPACT_ATOMS: atom_id res chain seq x y z
N MET A 1 -2.91 -32.04 0.45
CA MET A 1 -2.16 -30.94 1.08
C MET A 1 -0.70 -31.09 0.70
N LEU A 2 -0.17 -30.23 -0.17
CA LEU A 2 1.22 -30.31 -0.64
C LEU A 2 2.10 -29.46 0.28
N ASN A 3 3.07 -30.12 0.91
CA ASN A 3 4.08 -29.53 1.78
C ASN A 3 5.11 -28.78 0.91
N LEU A 4 5.19 -27.46 1.04
CA LEU A 4 6.03 -26.57 0.23
C LEU A 4 7.47 -26.43 0.75
N ASN A 5 7.92 -27.27 1.69
CA ASN A 5 9.29 -27.22 2.20
C ASN A 5 10.28 -27.91 1.25
N THR A 6 10.48 -27.33 0.06
CA THR A 6 11.61 -27.64 -0.80
C THR A 6 12.75 -26.67 -0.47
N ARG A 7 13.81 -27.24 0.10
CA ARG A 7 15.03 -26.58 0.57
C ARG A 7 15.68 -25.73 -0.53
N MET A 8 15.84 -24.43 -0.26
CA MET A 8 16.81 -23.58 -0.96
C MET A 8 18.24 -23.91 -0.49
N PRO A 9 19.27 -23.74 -1.33
CA PRO A 9 20.63 -24.17 -1.03
C PRO A 9 21.25 -23.33 0.10
N THR A 10 22.01 -24.00 0.96
CA THR A 10 22.80 -23.40 2.04
C THR A 10 23.95 -22.56 1.46
N GLY A 11 23.70 -21.27 1.26
CA GLY A 11 24.75 -20.27 1.14
C GLY A 11 25.34 -19.97 2.53
N ASN A 12 26.66 -19.90 2.62
CA ASN A 12 27.45 -19.71 3.84
C ASN A 12 27.40 -18.28 4.44
N ASP A 13 26.52 -17.41 3.92
CA ASP A 13 26.31 -16.03 4.37
C ASP A 13 24.84 -15.74 4.76
N VAL A 14 24.10 -16.77 5.15
CA VAL A 14 22.71 -16.63 5.58
C VAL A 14 22.66 -16.58 7.10
N THR A 15 22.91 -15.41 7.69
CA THR A 15 22.30 -15.08 8.98
C THR A 15 20.79 -14.94 8.73
N GLN A 16 20.09 -16.07 8.65
CA GLN A 16 18.64 -16.09 8.62
C GLN A 16 18.18 -15.40 9.91
N ARG A 17 17.25 -14.44 9.80
CA ARG A 17 16.67 -13.84 11.00
C ARG A 17 16.03 -14.95 11.82
N ILE A 18 16.64 -15.27 12.96
CA ILE A 18 16.11 -16.23 13.94
C ILE A 18 14.96 -15.59 14.73
N ASP A 19 14.91 -14.25 14.76
CA ASP A 19 13.82 -13.51 15.36
C ASP A 19 12.56 -13.56 14.47
N GLU A 20 11.52 -14.23 14.96
CA GLU A 20 10.14 -14.20 14.48
C GLU A 20 9.48 -12.82 14.67
N GLN A 21 10.25 -11.73 14.75
CA GLN A 21 9.62 -10.42 14.63
C GLN A 21 9.06 -10.32 13.20
N PRO A 22 7.77 -9.99 13.03
CA PRO A 22 7.26 -9.72 11.71
C PRO A 22 8.17 -8.66 11.09
N ALA A 23 8.54 -8.84 9.82
CA ALA A 23 9.44 -7.93 9.09
C ALA A 23 8.94 -6.48 9.08
N PHE A 24 7.70 -6.27 9.53
CA PHE A 24 7.01 -5.01 9.70
C PHE A 24 6.21 -4.99 11.01
N SER A 25 5.83 -3.82 11.49
CA SER A 25 4.88 -3.69 12.61
C SER A 25 3.62 -4.53 12.39
N ALA A 26 2.98 -4.99 13.46
CA ALA A 26 1.71 -5.72 13.38
C ALA A 26 0.59 -4.98 12.61
N ASP A 27 0.65 -3.64 12.49
CA ASP A 27 -0.36 -2.83 11.80
C ASP A 27 0.21 -2.00 10.62
N LEU A 28 0.71 -2.70 9.61
CA LEU A 28 1.20 -2.08 8.36
C LEU A 28 0.15 -1.22 7.66
N LEU A 29 -1.11 -1.66 7.64
CA LEU A 29 -2.19 -0.91 7.00
C LEU A 29 -2.43 0.41 7.75
N GLY A 30 -2.47 0.39 9.08
CA GLY A 30 -2.55 1.59 9.89
C GLY A 30 -1.41 2.56 9.61
N LEU A 31 -0.17 2.06 9.50
CA LEU A 31 0.98 2.87 9.12
C LEU A 31 0.85 3.46 7.69
N ALA A 32 0.42 2.66 6.72
CA ALA A 32 0.24 3.12 5.34
C ALA A 32 -0.83 4.22 5.23
N LEU A 33 -1.90 4.15 6.03
CA LEU A 33 -3.00 5.11 6.04
C LEU A 33 -2.75 6.34 6.94
N GLN A 34 -1.56 6.47 7.55
CA GLN A 34 -1.21 7.68 8.29
C GLN A 34 -1.23 8.90 7.37
N SER A 35 -1.77 10.02 7.87
CA SER A 35 -1.87 11.28 7.12
C SER A 35 -0.52 11.72 6.53
N ALA A 36 0.56 11.60 7.31
CA ALA A 36 1.91 11.93 6.85
C ALA A 36 2.36 11.07 5.66
N ASN A 37 2.09 9.75 5.70
CA ASN A 37 2.45 8.83 4.63
C ASN A 37 1.63 9.09 3.36
N ILE A 38 0.32 9.30 3.50
CA ILE A 38 -0.58 9.66 2.40
C ILE A 38 -0.13 10.98 1.75
N MET A 39 0.22 11.99 2.54
CA MET A 39 0.70 13.27 2.02
C MET A 39 2.02 13.12 1.25
N ALA A 40 2.93 12.28 1.73
CA ALA A 40 4.19 11.98 1.03
C ALA A 40 3.93 11.24 -0.29
N ALA A 41 3.03 10.25 -0.28
CA ALA A 41 2.61 9.53 -1.48
C ALA A 41 1.98 10.49 -2.50
N TRP A 42 1.07 11.37 -2.07
CA TRP A 42 0.44 12.36 -2.92
C TRP A 42 1.46 13.27 -3.63
N LYS A 43 2.48 13.74 -2.92
CA LYS A 43 3.56 14.55 -3.53
C LYS A 43 4.28 13.81 -4.64
N ARG A 44 4.54 12.51 -4.48
CA ARG A 44 5.21 11.66 -5.49
C ARG A 44 4.31 11.44 -6.70
N VAL A 45 3.04 11.10 -6.50
CA VAL A 45 2.08 10.92 -7.62
C VAL A 45 1.98 12.19 -8.47
N ARG A 46 1.91 13.37 -7.83
CA ARG A 46 1.93 14.65 -8.55
C ARG A 46 3.22 14.91 -9.31
N ALA A 47 4.36 14.44 -8.82
CA ALA A 47 5.64 14.61 -9.48
C ALA A 47 5.79 13.73 -10.73
N ASN A 48 5.13 12.56 -10.77
CA ASN A 48 5.23 11.62 -11.88
C ASN A 48 4.56 12.14 -13.17
N LYS A 49 3.56 13.04 -13.06
CA LYS A 49 2.87 13.70 -14.20
C LYS A 49 2.42 12.73 -15.31
N GLU A 50 2.09 11.50 -14.95
CA GLU A 50 1.62 10.50 -15.90
C GLU A 50 0.20 10.81 -16.40
N ALA A 51 -0.20 10.14 -17.48
CA ALA A 51 -1.54 10.26 -18.02
C ALA A 51 -2.59 9.68 -17.06
N ALA A 52 -3.85 10.14 -17.20
CA ALA A 52 -4.97 9.59 -16.46
C ALA A 52 -5.15 8.08 -16.71
N GLY A 53 -5.68 7.37 -15.72
CA GLY A 53 -6.01 5.95 -15.83
C GLY A 53 -7.26 5.68 -16.67
N ILE A 54 -7.79 4.45 -16.58
CA ILE A 54 -9.02 4.03 -17.28
C ILE A 54 -10.27 4.81 -16.84
N ASP A 55 -10.23 5.38 -15.63
CA ASP A 55 -11.28 6.24 -15.08
C ASP A 55 -11.23 7.67 -15.65
N GLY A 56 -10.20 8.02 -16.43
CA GLY A 56 -10.01 9.35 -17.00
C GLY A 56 -9.71 10.43 -15.96
N MET A 57 -9.42 10.07 -14.71
CA MET A 57 -9.18 11.04 -13.64
C MET A 57 -7.78 11.65 -13.76
N SER A 58 -7.71 12.97 -13.96
CA SER A 58 -6.44 13.67 -13.90
C SER A 58 -5.98 13.92 -12.47
N ILE A 59 -4.69 14.20 -12.32
CA ILE A 59 -4.11 14.55 -11.02
C ILE A 59 -4.69 15.86 -10.45
N ASP A 60 -5.16 16.75 -11.32
CA ASP A 60 -5.75 18.03 -10.94
C ASP A 60 -7.23 17.90 -10.52
N ASP A 61 -7.92 16.88 -11.03
CA ASP A 61 -9.33 16.59 -10.69
C ASP A 61 -9.46 15.85 -9.34
N PHE A 62 -8.47 15.03 -8.98
CA PHE A 62 -8.50 14.19 -7.79
C PHE A 62 -8.85 14.95 -6.49
N PRO A 63 -8.31 16.15 -6.19
CA PRO A 63 -8.64 16.88 -4.96
C PRO A 63 -10.11 17.27 -4.84
N ALA A 64 -10.78 17.60 -5.95
CA ALA A 64 -12.20 17.91 -5.95
C ALA A 64 -13.02 16.65 -5.67
N TRP A 65 -12.75 15.59 -6.43
CA TRP A 65 -13.38 14.28 -6.26
C TRP A 65 -13.23 13.73 -4.83
N ALA A 66 -12.04 13.84 -4.24
CA ALA A 66 -11.77 13.41 -2.87
C ALA A 66 -12.63 14.20 -1.84
N LYS A 67 -12.80 15.51 -2.05
CA LYS A 67 -13.58 16.41 -1.16
C LYS A 67 -15.09 16.16 -1.22
N GLU A 68 -15.60 15.62 -2.32
CA GLU A 68 -17.02 15.24 -2.49
C GLU A 68 -17.45 14.05 -1.58
N GLY A 69 -16.56 13.59 -0.70
CA GLY A 69 -16.83 12.49 0.23
C GLY A 69 -16.24 11.16 -0.21
N ASN A 70 -15.70 11.07 -1.42
CA ASN A 70 -15.06 9.84 -1.92
C ASN A 70 -13.85 9.43 -1.08
N TRP A 71 -13.12 10.40 -0.51
CA TRP A 71 -12.01 10.09 0.39
C TRP A 71 -12.46 9.28 1.61
N LYS A 72 -13.56 9.71 2.25
CA LYS A 72 -14.14 9.02 3.40
C LYS A 72 -14.59 7.62 3.00
N ARG A 73 -15.28 7.48 1.86
CA ARG A 73 -15.73 6.20 1.32
C ARG A 73 -14.57 5.23 1.11
N ILE A 74 -13.50 5.67 0.43
CA ILE A 74 -12.30 4.86 0.18
C ILE A 74 -11.66 4.41 1.49
N MET A 75 -11.48 5.33 2.45
CA MET A 75 -10.86 4.99 3.73
C MET A 75 -11.67 3.96 4.51
N THR A 76 -13.00 4.02 4.45
CA THR A 76 -13.87 3.00 5.05
C THR A 76 -13.69 1.65 4.36
N VAL A 77 -13.75 1.59 3.02
CA VAL A 77 -13.64 0.30 2.31
C VAL A 77 -12.25 -0.33 2.43
N LEU A 78 -11.19 0.48 2.41
CA LEU A 78 -9.81 0.02 2.65
C LEU A 78 -9.66 -0.61 4.03
N ARG A 79 -10.16 0.06 5.09
CA ARG A 79 -10.09 -0.46 6.47
C ARG A 79 -10.93 -1.72 6.67
N SER A 80 -12.01 -1.87 5.90
CA SER A 80 -12.86 -3.06 5.94
C SER A 80 -12.37 -4.22 5.07
N GLY A 81 -11.28 -4.04 4.30
CA GLY A 81 -10.77 -5.05 3.37
C GLY A 81 -11.63 -5.27 2.13
N GLN A 82 -12.53 -4.35 1.81
CA GLN A 82 -13.49 -4.46 0.69
C GLN A 82 -13.09 -3.62 -0.54
N TYR A 83 -11.93 -2.98 -0.51
CA TYR A 83 -11.44 -2.19 -1.64
C TYR A 83 -11.04 -3.09 -2.81
N GLN A 84 -11.50 -2.75 -4.02
CA GLN A 84 -11.14 -3.40 -5.28
C GLN A 84 -10.52 -2.33 -6.19
N PRO A 85 -9.20 -2.37 -6.42
CA PRO A 85 -8.51 -1.45 -7.32
C PRO A 85 -8.87 -1.67 -8.80
#